data_AF-A0A8T4WUH9-F1
#
_entry.id   AF-A0A8T4WUH9-F1
#
_cell.length_a   1.000
_cell.length_b   1.000
_cell.length_c   1.000
_cell.angle_alpha   90.00
_cell.angle_beta   90.00
_cell.angle_gamma   90.00
#
_symmetry.space_group_name_H-M   'P 1'
#
loop_
_entity.id
_entity.type
_entity.pdbx_description
1 polymer ?
#
loop_
_entity_poly.entity_id
_entity_poly.type
_entity_poly.pdbx_seq_one_letter_code
_entity_poly.pdbx_strand_id
1 'polypeptide(L)'
;MSGYNGKILHVDLSKEETSVEEPEESFYRRYMGGKSLALYYLLNELEPNVDPLEPENVLVFAPGIITGSSLPGASRFTVAAKSPLTGGFGGSEAGGYFGPELKSAGYDAVVIKGKANKPVYLWIHDGEVEIRDASKLWGKPGKETQENIREELEDENVRVALIGPAGEKLVRYTCISNDLKHMNGRGGLGAVMGSKNLKAVATRGTEKISPEYPEKVKSLTKWFAETYMEKGDTSGLNELGTPILINVHDELGALPTRNFHEGSFEG
;
A
#
# COMPACT_ATOMS: atom_id res chain seq x y z
N MET A 1 11.63 -18.51 9.53
CA MET A 1 11.69 -18.02 8.14
C MET A 1 12.21 -16.58 8.19
N SER A 2 13.24 -16.24 7.42
CA SER A 2 13.88 -14.92 7.53
C SER A 2 13.32 -13.94 6.49
N GLY A 3 13.02 -12.71 6.92
CA GLY A 3 12.35 -11.70 6.09
C GLY A 3 10.82 -11.77 6.10
N TYR A 4 10.21 -12.77 6.76
CA TYR A 4 8.77 -12.92 6.94
C TYR A 4 8.40 -12.89 8.42
N ASN A 5 7.21 -12.38 8.72
CA ASN A 5 6.61 -12.55 10.04
C ASN A 5 5.90 -13.91 10.15
N GLY A 6 5.52 -14.52 9.02
CA GLY A 6 4.78 -15.78 8.98
C GLY A 6 3.29 -15.61 9.30
N LYS A 7 2.78 -14.37 9.23
CA LYS A 7 1.41 -14.02 9.65
C LYS A 7 0.71 -13.19 8.60
N ILE A 8 -0.52 -13.59 8.29
CA ILE A 8 -1.43 -12.87 7.40
C ILE A 8 -2.68 -12.53 8.18
N LEU A 9 -2.98 -11.23 8.28
CA LEU A 9 -4.16 -10.74 8.98
C LEU A 9 -5.37 -10.82 8.06
N HIS A 10 -6.41 -11.51 8.51
CA HIS A 10 -7.72 -11.55 7.87
C HIS A 10 -8.71 -10.71 8.66
N VAL A 11 -9.45 -9.84 7.97
CA VAL A 11 -10.45 -8.94 8.57
C VAL A 11 -11.78 -9.08 7.82
N ASP A 12 -12.83 -9.47 8.55
CA ASP A 12 -14.21 -9.44 8.06
C ASP A 12 -14.93 -8.24 8.70
N LEU A 13 -15.08 -7.16 7.93
CA LEU A 13 -15.72 -5.93 8.40
C LEU A 13 -17.23 -6.07 8.61
N SER A 14 -17.88 -7.05 7.98
CA SER A 14 -19.31 -7.27 8.18
C SER A 14 -19.59 -7.94 9.53
N LYS A 15 -18.66 -8.79 9.99
CA LYS A 15 -18.75 -9.48 11.29
C LYS A 15 -17.99 -8.78 12.41
N GLU A 16 -17.17 -7.79 12.07
CA GLU A 16 -16.24 -7.14 12.99
C GLU A 16 -15.26 -8.15 13.62
N GLU A 17 -14.82 -9.13 12.83
CA GLU A 17 -13.94 -10.22 13.26
C GLU A 17 -12.56 -10.12 12.61
N THR A 18 -11.53 -10.50 13.36
CA THR A 18 -10.16 -10.64 12.87
C THR A 18 -9.63 -12.05 13.14
N SER A 19 -8.76 -12.54 12.26
CA SER A 19 -8.05 -13.80 12.46
C SER A 19 -6.67 -13.74 11.81
N VAL A 20 -5.78 -14.64 12.22
CA VAL A 20 -4.42 -14.73 11.69
C VAL A 20 -4.25 -16.09 11.02
N GLU A 21 -3.88 -16.07 9.74
CA GLU A 21 -3.38 -17.24 9.03
C GLU A 21 -1.85 -17.30 9.20
N GLU A 22 -1.32 -18.50 9.45
CA GLU A 22 0.11 -18.77 9.57
C GLU A 22 0.57 -19.75 8.48
N PRO A 23 0.85 -19.27 7.24
CA PRO A 23 1.25 -20.15 6.15
C PRO A 23 2.62 -20.79 6.36
N GLU A 24 2.75 -22.02 5.87
CA GLU A 24 4.01 -22.76 5.85
C GLU A 24 5.09 -22.11 4.96
N GLU A 25 6.35 -22.48 5.15
CA GLU A 25 7.46 -21.91 4.36
C GLU A 25 7.33 -22.09 2.85
N SER A 26 6.72 -23.21 2.42
CA SER A 26 6.48 -23.49 1.00
C SER A 26 5.57 -22.46 0.34
N PHE A 27 4.62 -21.89 1.09
CA PHE A 27 3.73 -20.83 0.63
C PHE A 27 4.53 -19.56 0.29
N TYR A 28 5.33 -19.09 1.24
CA TYR A 28 6.15 -17.90 1.07
C TYR A 28 7.22 -18.08 -0.01
N ARG A 29 7.81 -19.27 -0.14
CA ARG A 29 8.75 -19.58 -1.25
C ARG A 29 8.08 -19.51 -2.62
N ARG A 30 6.79 -19.84 -2.72
CA ARG A 30 6.03 -19.81 -3.98
C ARG A 30 5.53 -18.42 -4.34
N TYR A 31 4.95 -17.69 -3.38
CA TYR A 31 4.26 -16.42 -3.65
C TYR A 31 5.05 -15.19 -3.24
N MET A 32 6.18 -15.37 -2.55
CA MET A 32 7.06 -14.31 -2.08
C MET A 32 6.33 -13.30 -1.18
N GLY A 33 5.95 -12.14 -1.73
CA GLY A 33 5.27 -11.05 -1.04
C GLY A 33 4.71 -10.08 -2.08
N GLY A 34 4.22 -8.92 -1.64
CA GLY A 34 3.73 -7.88 -2.55
C GLY A 34 2.62 -8.38 -3.47
N LYS A 35 2.73 -8.04 -4.76
CA LYS A 35 1.69 -8.30 -5.76
C LYS A 35 1.35 -9.77 -5.94
N SER A 36 2.32 -10.66 -5.85
CA SER A 36 2.11 -12.10 -5.99
C SER A 36 1.28 -12.65 -4.83
N LEU A 37 1.57 -12.21 -3.61
CA LEU A 37 0.80 -12.56 -2.42
C LEU A 37 -0.62 -11.98 -2.47
N ALA A 38 -0.75 -10.71 -2.87
CA ALA A 38 -2.06 -10.09 -3.03
C ALA A 38 -2.93 -10.78 -4.09
N LEU A 39 -2.32 -11.20 -5.21
CA LEU A 39 -3.00 -11.93 -6.27
C LEU A 39 -3.40 -13.34 -5.83
N TYR A 40 -2.59 -14.03 -5.03
CA TYR A 40 -2.95 -15.32 -4.45
C TYR A 40 -4.28 -15.21 -3.69
N TYR A 41 -4.38 -14.26 -2.76
CA TYR A 41 -5.61 -14.09 -1.99
C TYR A 41 -6.79 -13.73 -2.88
N LEU A 42 -6.62 -12.80 -3.82
CA LEU A 42 -7.70 -12.49 -4.77
C LEU A 42 -8.17 -13.71 -5.56
N LEU A 43 -7.28 -14.55 -6.06
CA LEU A 43 -7.67 -15.72 -6.86
C LEU A 43 -8.34 -16.83 -6.05
N ASN A 44 -8.01 -16.95 -4.76
CA ASN A 44 -8.57 -18.01 -3.90
C ASN A 44 -9.83 -17.57 -3.16
N GLU A 45 -10.01 -16.27 -2.94
CA GLU A 45 -11.02 -15.75 -2.03
C GLU A 45 -12.10 -14.91 -2.69
N LEU A 46 -11.92 -14.51 -3.95
CA LEU A 46 -12.88 -13.75 -4.71
C LEU A 46 -13.62 -14.66 -5.70
N GLU A 47 -14.94 -14.74 -5.54
CA GLU A 47 -15.77 -15.45 -6.51
C GLU A 47 -15.75 -14.76 -7.89
N PRO A 48 -15.82 -15.53 -8.98
CA PRO A 48 -15.98 -14.97 -10.31
C PRO A 48 -17.22 -14.06 -10.38
N ASN A 49 -17.13 -12.97 -11.16
CA ASN A 49 -18.24 -12.04 -11.45
C ASN A 49 -18.79 -11.17 -10.30
N VAL A 50 -18.17 -11.17 -9.11
CA VAL A 50 -18.49 -10.21 -8.04
C VAL A 50 -18.38 -8.77 -8.53
N ASP A 51 -19.34 -7.90 -8.20
CA ASP A 51 -19.22 -6.46 -8.48
C ASP A 51 -18.06 -5.88 -7.64
N PRO A 52 -17.12 -5.12 -8.24
CA PRO A 52 -15.97 -4.58 -7.53
C PRO A 52 -16.27 -3.68 -6.32
N LEU A 53 -17.48 -3.15 -6.17
CA LEU A 53 -17.85 -2.29 -5.05
C LEU A 53 -18.69 -2.99 -3.98
N GLU A 54 -19.00 -4.28 -4.16
CA GLU A 54 -19.76 -5.07 -3.19
C GLU A 54 -18.87 -5.66 -2.06
N PRO A 55 -19.45 -6.00 -0.89
CA PRO A 55 -18.73 -6.52 0.26
C PRO A 55 -17.85 -7.75 -0.01
N GLU A 56 -18.24 -8.58 -0.99
CA GLU A 56 -17.55 -9.80 -1.39
C GLU A 56 -16.21 -9.53 -2.09
N ASN A 57 -15.99 -8.32 -2.63
CA ASN A 57 -14.69 -7.98 -3.20
C ASN A 57 -13.61 -8.02 -2.11
N VAL A 58 -12.43 -8.54 -2.43
CA VAL A 58 -11.32 -8.64 -1.48
C VAL A 58 -10.39 -7.45 -1.68
N LEU A 59 -9.98 -6.80 -0.60
CA LEU A 59 -8.96 -5.74 -0.61
C LEU A 59 -7.74 -6.22 0.17
N VAL A 60 -6.58 -6.27 -0.48
CA VAL A 60 -5.35 -6.80 0.11
C VAL A 60 -4.27 -5.74 0.16
N PHE A 61 -3.68 -5.54 1.34
CA PHE A 61 -2.44 -4.77 1.54
C PHE A 61 -1.30 -5.76 1.74
N ALA A 62 -0.30 -5.76 0.86
CA ALA A 62 0.80 -6.72 0.92
C ALA A 62 2.15 -6.01 0.73
N PRO A 63 2.94 -5.81 1.78
CA PRO A 63 4.35 -5.45 1.68
C PRO A 63 5.18 -6.48 0.90
N GLY A 64 6.25 -6.02 0.26
CA GLY A 64 7.24 -6.90 -0.37
C GLY A 64 8.06 -7.70 0.65
N ILE A 65 8.69 -8.79 0.19
CA ILE A 65 9.54 -9.66 1.01
C ILE A 65 10.70 -8.91 1.70
N ILE A 66 11.32 -7.95 1.01
CA ILE A 66 12.43 -7.15 1.55
C ILE A 66 11.96 -5.83 2.20
N THR A 67 10.65 -5.57 2.23
CA THR A 67 10.12 -4.30 2.74
C THR A 67 10.44 -4.13 4.21
N GLY A 68 10.99 -2.96 4.55
CA GLY A 68 11.47 -2.63 5.90
C GLY A 68 12.88 -3.11 6.23
N SER A 69 13.57 -3.78 5.30
CA SER A 69 15.02 -4.02 5.42
C SER A 69 15.82 -2.71 5.25
N SER A 70 17.09 -2.72 5.63
CA SER A 70 18.01 -1.58 5.45
C SER A 70 18.50 -1.39 4.01
N LEU A 71 17.97 -2.14 3.04
CA LEU A 71 18.29 -1.95 1.63
C LEU A 71 17.66 -0.64 1.11
N PRO A 72 18.41 0.19 0.38
CA PRO A 72 17.87 1.41 -0.21
C PRO A 72 16.65 1.14 -1.10
N GLY A 73 15.56 1.89 -0.88
CA GLY A 73 14.31 1.76 -1.64
C GLY A 73 13.41 0.58 -1.23
N ALA A 74 13.79 -0.21 -0.23
CA ALA A 74 13.02 -1.38 0.23
C ALA A 74 11.82 -0.97 1.13
N SER A 75 10.89 -0.19 0.58
CA SER A 75 9.73 0.35 1.31
C SER A 75 8.39 0.13 0.61
N ARG A 76 8.39 -0.66 -0.47
CA ARG A 76 7.22 -0.82 -1.34
C ARG A 76 6.18 -1.78 -0.76
N PHE A 77 4.91 -1.45 -0.97
CA PHE A 77 3.79 -2.36 -0.72
C PHE A 77 2.74 -2.23 -1.81
N THR A 78 2.09 -3.36 -2.08
CA THR A 78 0.98 -3.48 -3.02
C THR A 78 -0.33 -3.29 -2.28
N VAL A 79 -1.27 -2.60 -2.92
CA VAL A 79 -2.69 -2.79 -2.63
C VAL A 79 -3.34 -3.42 -3.86
N ALA A 80 -4.17 -4.43 -3.66
CA ALA A 80 -4.90 -5.06 -4.76
C ALA A 80 -6.35 -5.39 -4.43
N ALA A 81 -7.19 -5.34 -5.45
CA ALA A 81 -8.59 -5.78 -5.43
C ALA A 81 -9.07 -6.07 -6.86
N LYS A 82 -10.31 -6.54 -7.04
CA LYS A 82 -10.99 -6.37 -8.32
C LYS A 82 -11.27 -4.87 -8.54
N SER A 83 -10.85 -4.35 -9.69
CA SER A 83 -10.91 -2.92 -9.97
C SER A 83 -12.33 -2.47 -10.38
N PRO A 84 -12.90 -1.42 -9.76
CA PRO A 84 -14.15 -0.80 -10.23
C PRO A 84 -13.98 0.00 -11.52
N LEU A 85 -12.75 0.29 -11.93
CA LEU A 85 -12.46 1.02 -13.17
C LEU A 85 -12.43 0.08 -14.38
N THR A 86 -11.79 -1.08 -14.23
CA THR A 86 -11.51 -1.98 -15.37
C THR A 86 -12.28 -3.30 -15.31
N GLY A 87 -12.87 -3.66 -14.15
CA GLY A 87 -13.52 -4.94 -13.93
C GLY A 87 -12.57 -6.13 -13.76
N GLY A 88 -11.27 -5.95 -13.97
CA GLY A 88 -10.23 -6.97 -13.81
C GLY A 88 -9.41 -6.81 -12.53
N PHE A 89 -8.22 -7.40 -12.52
CA PHE A 89 -7.25 -7.22 -11.43
C PHE A 89 -6.78 -5.76 -11.37
N GLY A 90 -7.00 -5.10 -10.23
CA GLY A 90 -6.43 -3.80 -9.91
C GLY A 90 -5.33 -3.99 -8.87
N GLY A 91 -4.06 -3.79 -9.26
CA GLY A 91 -2.93 -3.81 -8.34
C GLY A 91 -2.11 -2.54 -8.49
N SER A 92 -1.88 -1.84 -7.39
CA SER A 92 -1.11 -0.60 -7.37
C SER A 92 -0.06 -0.64 -6.27
N GLU A 93 1.10 -0.07 -6.57
CA GLU A 93 2.26 -0.05 -5.68
C GLU A 93 2.48 1.35 -5.11
N ALA A 94 2.80 1.44 -3.83
CA ALA A 94 3.26 2.67 -3.19
C ALA A 94 4.55 2.42 -2.41
N GLY A 95 5.34 3.47 -2.22
CA GLY A 95 6.42 3.50 -1.24
C GLY A 95 5.92 4.15 0.05
N GLY A 96 6.83 4.79 0.77
CA GLY A 96 6.54 5.48 2.02
C GLY A 96 6.88 4.64 3.22
N TYR A 97 6.25 4.92 4.36
CA TYR A 97 6.59 4.28 5.63
C TYR A 97 5.56 3.25 6.06
N PHE A 98 4.35 3.25 5.48
CA PHE A 98 3.28 2.31 5.83
C PHE A 98 3.68 0.83 5.65
N GLY A 99 4.27 0.46 4.51
CA GLY A 99 4.67 -0.92 4.23
C GLY A 99 5.69 -1.47 5.23
N PRO A 100 6.82 -0.77 5.49
CA PRO A 100 7.76 -1.12 6.55
C PRO A 100 7.10 -1.20 7.94
N GLU A 101 6.27 -0.23 8.30
CA GLU A 101 5.63 -0.17 9.61
C GLU A 101 4.67 -1.34 9.82
N LEU A 102 3.88 -1.72 8.80
CA LEU A 102 3.01 -2.90 8.84
C LEU A 102 3.81 -4.20 9.04
N LYS A 103 4.97 -4.31 8.38
CA LYS A 103 5.88 -5.44 8.58
C LYS A 103 6.45 -5.45 10.00
N SER A 104 6.85 -4.30 10.53
CA SER A 104 7.29 -4.17 11.92
C SER A 104 6.17 -4.40 12.93
N ALA A 105 4.91 -4.22 12.55
CA ALA A 105 3.75 -4.55 13.37
C ALA A 105 3.39 -6.05 13.32
N GLY A 106 4.19 -6.87 12.63
CA GLY A 106 4.10 -8.33 12.70
C GLY A 106 3.30 -9.00 11.58
N TYR A 107 2.91 -8.29 10.51
CA TYR A 107 2.10 -8.87 9.42
C TYR A 107 2.79 -8.79 8.06
N ASP A 108 2.64 -9.85 7.26
CA ASP A 108 3.13 -9.91 5.86
C ASP A 108 2.07 -9.47 4.85
N ALA A 109 0.79 -9.51 5.22
CA ALA A 109 -0.32 -8.91 4.48
C ALA A 109 -1.55 -8.70 5.38
N VAL A 110 -2.47 -7.85 4.92
CA VAL A 110 -3.80 -7.66 5.48
C VAL A 110 -4.83 -7.91 4.37
N VAL A 111 -5.69 -8.90 4.57
CA VAL A 111 -6.77 -9.31 3.66
C VAL A 111 -8.10 -8.87 4.26
N ILE A 112 -8.82 -8.01 3.54
CA ILE A 112 -10.03 -7.35 4.04
C ILE A 112 -11.24 -7.73 3.18
N LYS A 113 -12.27 -8.24 3.84
CA LYS A 113 -13.56 -8.61 3.28
C LYS A 113 -14.71 -7.94 4.02
N GLY A 114 -15.91 -8.06 3.45
CA GLY A 114 -17.12 -7.51 4.04
C GLY A 114 -17.18 -6.00 3.92
N LYS A 115 -18.13 -5.42 4.66
CA LYS A 115 -18.41 -4.00 4.73
C LYS A 115 -18.89 -3.65 6.13
N ALA A 116 -18.25 -2.67 6.76
CA ALA A 116 -18.66 -2.21 8.07
C ALA A 116 -20.01 -1.48 8.01
N ASN A 117 -20.83 -1.61 9.05
CA ASN A 117 -22.15 -0.95 9.13
C ASN A 117 -22.07 0.58 9.23
N LYS A 118 -20.90 1.10 9.60
CA LYS A 118 -20.57 2.52 9.74
C LYS A 118 -19.11 2.75 9.32
N PRO A 119 -18.67 4.00 9.12
CA PRO A 119 -17.25 4.29 8.89
C PRO A 119 -16.36 3.76 10.01
N VAL A 120 -15.32 3.00 9.64
CA VAL A 120 -14.32 2.46 10.57
C VAL A 120 -12.90 2.70 10.07
N TYR A 121 -11.92 2.58 10.94
CA TYR A 121 -10.51 2.42 10.57
C TYR A 121 -9.93 1.19 11.28
N LEU A 122 -8.94 0.54 10.66
CA LEU A 122 -8.18 -0.53 11.30
C LEU A 122 -7.00 0.08 12.04
N TRP A 123 -6.80 -0.32 13.28
CA TRP A 123 -5.62 -0.01 14.07
C TRP A 123 -4.82 -1.28 14.32
N ILE A 124 -3.55 -1.28 13.88
CA ILE A 124 -2.65 -2.43 13.97
C ILE A 124 -1.40 -2.02 14.76
N HIS A 125 -1.20 -2.61 15.95
CA HIS A 125 -0.08 -2.28 16.82
C HIS A 125 0.57 -3.56 17.36
N ASP A 126 1.81 -3.84 16.94
CA ASP A 126 2.62 -4.98 17.43
C ASP A 126 1.85 -6.31 17.52
N GLY A 127 1.14 -6.67 16.44
CA GLY A 127 0.38 -7.92 16.33
C GLY A 127 -1.03 -7.87 16.91
N GLU A 128 -1.43 -6.78 17.56
CA GLU A 128 -2.79 -6.54 18.01
C GLU A 128 -3.58 -5.73 16.98
N VAL A 129 -4.86 -6.04 16.82
CA VAL A 129 -5.72 -5.43 15.79
C VAL A 129 -7.06 -5.02 16.37
N GLU A 130 -7.44 -3.77 16.12
CA GLU A 130 -8.74 -3.23 16.50
C GLU A 130 -9.47 -2.62 15.28
N ILE A 131 -10.79 -2.80 15.23
CA ILE A 131 -11.68 -2.11 14.30
C ILE A 131 -12.30 -0.93 15.05
N ARG A 132 -11.89 0.30 14.74
CA ARG A 132 -12.27 1.50 15.47
C ARG A 132 -13.23 2.38 14.69
N ASP A 133 -14.08 3.14 15.40
CA ASP A 133 -15.03 4.06 14.79
C ASP A 133 -14.31 5.19 14.05
N ALA A 134 -14.68 5.43 12.80
CA ALA A 134 -14.15 6.52 11.98
C ALA A 134 -15.25 7.50 11.55
N SER A 135 -16.40 7.52 12.23
CA SER A 135 -17.56 8.33 11.84
C SER A 135 -17.21 9.82 11.85
N LYS A 136 -16.36 10.25 12.78
CA LYS A 136 -15.85 11.64 12.87
C LYS A 136 -14.77 11.97 11.84
N LEU A 137 -14.20 10.96 11.18
CA LEU A 137 -13.16 11.09 10.16
C LEU A 137 -13.75 11.09 8.74
N TRP A 138 -14.93 10.47 8.58
CA TRP A 138 -15.63 10.42 7.29
C TRP A 138 -15.96 11.82 6.79
N GLY A 139 -15.67 12.10 5.52
CA GLY A 139 -15.79 13.42 4.90
C GLY A 139 -14.54 14.28 5.03
N LYS A 140 -13.61 13.97 5.94
CA LYS A 140 -12.39 14.77 6.12
C LYS A 140 -11.35 14.51 5.02
N PRO A 141 -10.58 15.54 4.62
CA PRO A 141 -9.44 15.36 3.73
C PRO A 141 -8.34 14.51 4.40
N GLY A 142 -7.40 14.03 3.58
CA GLY A 142 -6.39 13.08 4.03
C GLY A 142 -5.50 13.60 5.16
N LYS A 143 -5.09 14.87 5.10
CA LYS A 143 -4.24 15.49 6.14
C LYS A 143 -4.93 15.48 7.50
N GLU A 144 -6.14 16.02 7.57
CA GLU A 144 -6.93 16.05 8.81
C GLU A 144 -7.21 14.63 9.31
N THR A 145 -7.50 13.67 8.42
CA THR A 145 -7.71 12.27 8.81
C THR A 145 -6.47 11.71 9.51
N GLN A 146 -5.28 11.90 8.93
CA GLN A 146 -4.03 11.41 9.51
C GLN A 146 -3.71 12.07 10.85
N GLU A 147 -3.87 13.39 10.95
CA GLU A 147 -3.62 14.16 12.18
C GLU A 147 -4.59 13.72 13.29
N ASN A 148 -5.89 13.58 12.99
CA ASN A 148 -6.87 13.13 13.99
C ASN A 148 -6.60 11.71 14.50
N ILE A 149 -6.18 10.78 13.63
CA ILE A 149 -5.82 9.41 14.05
C ILE A 149 -4.57 9.44 14.96
N ARG A 150 -3.56 10.24 14.63
CA ARG A 150 -2.34 10.36 15.44
C ARG A 150 -2.61 11.02 16.79
N GLU A 151 -3.44 12.05 16.82
CA GLU A 151 -3.89 12.70 18.05
C GLU A 151 -4.68 11.74 18.94
N GLU A 152 -5.63 10.96 18.36
CA GLU A 152 -6.40 9.94 19.08
C GLU A 152 -5.52 8.84 19.68
N LEU A 153 -4.46 8.45 18.96
CA LEU A 153 -3.52 7.42 19.37
C LEU A 153 -2.32 7.94 20.18
N GLU A 154 -2.20 9.26 20.33
CA GLU A 154 -1.09 9.94 21.00
C GLU A 154 0.31 9.56 20.47
N ASP A 155 0.42 9.23 19.17
CA ASP A 155 1.69 8.82 18.54
C ASP A 155 1.85 9.35 17.11
N GLU A 156 2.80 10.28 16.93
CA GLU A 156 3.15 10.88 15.63
C GLU A 156 3.83 9.90 14.65
N ASN A 157 4.34 8.77 15.14
CA ASN A 157 5.01 7.78 14.31
C ASN A 157 4.05 6.81 13.63
N VAL A 158 2.76 6.85 13.99
CA VAL A 158 1.72 6.05 13.34
C VAL A 158 1.70 6.32 11.84
N ARG A 159 1.75 5.24 11.06
CA ARG A 159 1.64 5.30 9.60
C ARG A 159 0.24 4.96 9.19
N VAL A 160 -0.32 5.81 8.32
CA VAL A 160 -1.73 5.72 7.93
C VAL A 160 -1.83 5.60 6.42
N ALA A 161 -2.43 4.51 5.95
CA ALA A 161 -2.95 4.39 4.59
C ALA A 161 -4.44 4.72 4.62
N LEU A 162 -4.88 5.72 3.86
CA LEU A 162 -6.23 6.30 3.98
C LEU A 162 -6.86 6.66 2.64
N ILE A 163 -8.18 6.85 2.68
CA ILE A 163 -8.95 7.47 1.61
C ILE A 163 -9.41 8.88 2.00
N GLY A 164 -9.50 9.76 1.01
CA GLY A 164 -10.19 11.05 1.13
C GLY A 164 -11.65 10.97 0.64
N PRO A 165 -12.33 12.12 0.51
CA PRO A 165 -13.73 12.19 0.07
C PRO A 165 -14.02 11.53 -1.29
N ALA A 166 -13.02 11.44 -2.19
CA ALA A 166 -13.18 10.76 -3.47
C ALA A 166 -13.35 9.24 -3.31
N GLY A 167 -12.64 8.62 -2.34
CA GLY A 167 -12.81 7.21 -2.00
C GLY A 167 -14.16 6.94 -1.38
N GLU A 168 -14.57 7.78 -0.44
CA GLU A 168 -15.88 7.69 0.24
C GLU A 168 -17.05 7.83 -0.75
N LYS A 169 -16.89 8.64 -1.79
CA LYS A 169 -17.86 8.84 -2.88
C LYS A 169 -17.68 7.87 -4.05
N LEU A 170 -16.84 6.84 -3.88
CA LEU A 170 -16.64 5.75 -4.85
C LEU A 170 -16.18 6.20 -6.25
N VAL A 171 -15.38 7.27 -6.33
CA VAL A 171 -14.81 7.73 -7.60
C VAL A 171 -13.92 6.63 -8.18
N ARG A 172 -14.26 6.11 -9.37
CA ARG A 172 -13.66 4.89 -9.95
C ARG A 172 -12.15 4.93 -10.17
N TYR A 173 -11.52 6.11 -10.16
CA TYR A 173 -10.08 6.31 -10.31
C TYR A 173 -9.40 6.87 -9.05
N THR A 174 -10.07 6.86 -7.90
CA THR A 174 -9.48 7.34 -6.65
C THR A 174 -8.38 6.42 -6.15
N CYS A 175 -7.38 7.03 -5.50
CA CYS A 175 -6.23 6.37 -4.91
C CYS A 175 -6.45 6.06 -3.41
N ILE A 176 -5.51 5.30 -2.86
CA ILE A 176 -5.22 5.26 -1.42
C ILE A 176 -3.90 6.01 -1.21
N SER A 177 -3.88 6.88 -0.22
CA SER A 177 -2.71 7.70 0.13
C SER A 177 -2.07 7.19 1.42
N ASN A 178 -0.74 7.19 1.50
CA ASN A 178 0.00 7.05 2.75
C ASN A 178 1.05 8.15 2.92
N ASP A 179 1.22 8.60 4.16
CA ASP A 179 2.06 9.76 4.55
C ASP A 179 1.78 11.03 3.70
N LEU A 180 0.57 11.14 3.14
CA LEU A 180 0.10 12.23 2.25
C LEU A 180 0.92 12.47 0.97
N LYS A 181 1.92 11.63 0.68
CA LYS A 181 2.87 11.80 -0.43
C LYS A 181 3.01 10.56 -1.31
N HIS A 182 2.63 9.39 -0.81
CA HIS A 182 2.78 8.13 -1.50
C HIS A 182 1.40 7.56 -1.83
N MET A 183 1.24 7.11 -3.07
CA MET A 183 -0.08 6.80 -3.62
C MET A 183 -0.10 5.40 -4.21
N ASN A 184 -1.05 4.58 -3.75
CA ASN A 184 -1.56 3.47 -4.56
C ASN A 184 -2.54 4.10 -5.57
N GLY A 185 -1.96 4.66 -6.64
CA GLY A 185 -2.58 5.71 -7.45
C GLY A 185 -3.58 5.25 -8.52
N ARG A 186 -3.61 3.98 -8.91
CA ARG A 186 -4.40 3.50 -10.05
C ARG A 186 -5.26 2.29 -9.69
N GLY A 187 -6.24 2.00 -10.56
CA GLY A 187 -7.12 0.85 -10.43
C GLY A 187 -8.34 1.08 -9.53
N GLY A 188 -8.55 2.30 -9.02
CA GLY A 188 -9.75 2.63 -8.25
C GLY A 188 -9.80 2.00 -6.85
N LEU A 189 -8.64 1.64 -6.29
CA LEU A 189 -8.57 0.91 -5.03
C LEU A 189 -9.08 1.71 -3.84
N GLY A 190 -9.02 3.04 -3.89
CA GLY A 190 -9.65 3.87 -2.87
C GLY A 190 -11.17 3.80 -2.88
N ALA A 191 -11.80 3.49 -4.03
CA ALA A 191 -13.24 3.31 -4.11
C ALA A 191 -13.65 1.95 -3.53
N VAL A 192 -12.83 0.90 -3.73
CA VAL A 192 -13.02 -0.40 -3.06
C VAL A 192 -12.90 -0.24 -1.55
N MET A 193 -11.88 0.48 -1.07
CA MET A 193 -11.72 0.77 0.36
C MET A 193 -12.92 1.56 0.92
N GLY A 194 -13.40 2.56 0.18
CA GLY A 194 -14.58 3.35 0.55
C GLY A 194 -15.89 2.55 0.53
N SER A 195 -16.08 1.61 -0.41
CA SER A 195 -17.31 0.82 -0.48
C SER A 195 -17.50 -0.10 0.71
N LYS A 196 -16.39 -0.43 1.38
CA LYS A 196 -16.34 -1.21 2.64
C LYS A 196 -16.57 -0.37 3.90
N ASN A 197 -16.81 0.93 3.76
CA ASN A 197 -16.82 1.91 4.86
C ASN A 197 -15.50 1.96 5.65
N LEU A 198 -14.38 1.59 5.02
CA LEU A 198 -13.07 1.62 5.64
C LEU A 198 -12.37 2.95 5.31
N LYS A 199 -12.19 3.81 6.30
CA LYS A 199 -11.57 5.13 6.16
C LYS A 199 -10.04 5.06 6.07
N ALA A 200 -9.44 4.20 6.89
CA ALA A 200 -7.99 4.09 6.99
C ALA A 200 -7.55 2.71 7.53
N VAL A 201 -6.30 2.37 7.25
CA VAL A 201 -5.51 1.36 7.97
C VAL A 201 -4.34 2.12 8.60
N ALA A 202 -4.35 2.19 9.93
CA ALA A 202 -3.30 2.80 10.73
C ALA A 202 -2.45 1.69 11.36
N THR A 203 -1.13 1.88 11.34
CA THR A 203 -0.20 0.87 11.85
C THR A 203 0.96 1.51 12.61
N ARG A 204 1.41 0.79 13.64
CA ARG A 204 2.62 1.07 14.40
C ARG A 204 3.30 -0.24 14.73
N GLY A 205 4.60 -0.32 14.45
CA GLY A 205 5.40 -1.52 14.64
C GLY A 205 6.71 -1.21 15.33
N THR A 206 7.06 -1.96 16.36
CA THR A 206 8.31 -1.79 17.11
C THR A 206 9.31 -2.91 16.83
N GLU A 207 8.87 -4.00 16.21
CA GLU A 207 9.73 -5.14 15.89
C GLU A 207 10.68 -4.85 14.72
N LYS A 208 11.90 -5.37 14.83
CA LYS A 208 12.93 -5.23 13.79
C LYS A 208 12.86 -6.35 12.78
N ILE A 209 12.63 -6.00 11.52
CA ILE A 209 12.69 -6.94 10.40
C ILE A 209 14.16 -7.31 10.16
N SER A 210 14.53 -8.52 10.57
CA SER A 210 15.91 -9.00 10.49
C SER A 210 16.11 -9.93 9.28
N PRO A 211 17.04 -9.60 8.36
CA PRO A 211 17.40 -10.51 7.28
C PRO A 211 18.23 -11.69 7.81
N GLU A 212 18.22 -12.82 7.08
CA GLU A 212 19.05 -13.99 7.39
C GLU A 212 20.55 -13.65 7.45
N TYR A 213 20.99 -12.75 6.57
CA TYR A 213 22.40 -12.37 6.41
C TYR A 213 22.61 -10.86 6.65
N PRO A 214 22.53 -10.38 7.91
CA PRO A 214 22.56 -8.95 8.22
C PRO A 214 23.84 -8.25 7.74
N GLU A 215 25.00 -8.89 7.88
CA GLU A 215 26.27 -8.30 7.41
C GLU A 215 26.35 -8.19 5.88
N LYS A 216 25.73 -9.11 5.13
CA LYS A 216 25.64 -9.01 3.67
C LYS A 216 24.70 -7.89 3.25
N VAL A 217 23.56 -7.75 3.92
CA VAL A 217 22.64 -6.64 3.65
C VAL A 217 23.32 -5.31 3.94
N LYS A 218 24.03 -5.21 5.07
CA LYS A 218 24.79 -4.01 5.45
C LYS A 218 25.88 -3.67 4.43
N SER A 219 26.62 -4.65 3.92
CA SER A 219 27.65 -4.41 2.89
C SER A 219 27.04 -3.94 1.57
N LEU A 220 25.89 -4.49 1.16
CA LEU A 220 25.14 -4.02 -0.02
C LEU A 220 24.63 -2.60 0.15
N THR A 221 24.05 -2.27 1.31
CA THR A 221 23.60 -0.91 1.62
C THR A 221 24.76 0.08 1.57
N LYS A 222 25.91 -0.27 2.15
CA LYS A 222 27.13 0.57 2.09
C LYS A 222 27.61 0.75 0.66
N TRP A 223 27.74 -0.33 -0.10
CA TRP A 223 28.15 -0.28 -1.50
C TRP A 223 27.22 0.61 -2.33
N PHE A 224 25.90 0.48 -2.15
CA PHE A 224 24.94 1.33 -2.86
C PHE A 224 25.13 2.81 -2.46
N ALA A 225 25.23 3.12 -1.17
CA ALA A 225 25.43 4.49 -0.71
C ALA A 225 26.71 5.13 -1.27
N GLU A 226 27.78 4.35 -1.46
CA GLU A 226 29.04 4.82 -2.01
C GLU A 226 29.02 4.97 -3.54
N THR A 227 28.20 4.19 -4.24
CA THR A 227 28.26 4.09 -5.71
C THR A 227 27.04 4.65 -6.44
N TYR A 228 25.93 4.93 -5.76
CA TYR A 228 24.69 5.25 -6.46
C TYR A 228 24.80 6.51 -7.33
N MET A 229 25.65 7.49 -6.99
CA MET A 229 25.84 8.68 -7.83
C MET A 229 26.68 8.44 -9.09
N GLU A 230 27.44 7.34 -9.13
CA GLU A 230 28.31 6.99 -10.26
C GLU A 230 27.59 6.20 -11.37
N LYS A 231 26.31 5.86 -11.16
CA LYS A 231 25.60 4.84 -11.94
C LYS A 231 24.42 5.40 -12.75
N GLY A 232 24.70 5.94 -13.93
CA GLY A 232 23.65 6.24 -14.93
C GLY A 232 22.60 7.24 -14.44
N ASP A 233 21.31 6.91 -14.61
CA ASP A 233 20.16 7.80 -14.38
C ASP A 233 19.93 8.20 -12.91
N THR A 234 20.59 7.56 -11.95
CA THR A 234 20.38 7.79 -10.51
C THR A 234 20.81 9.17 -10.04
N SER A 235 21.86 9.76 -10.61
CA SER A 235 22.30 11.12 -10.28
C SER A 235 21.26 12.15 -10.75
N GLY A 236 20.75 11.99 -11.96
CA GLY A 236 19.67 12.83 -12.49
C GLY A 236 18.38 12.73 -11.67
N LEU A 237 17.99 11.51 -11.26
CA LEU A 237 16.84 11.31 -10.37
C LEU A 237 17.08 11.86 -8.96
N ASN A 238 18.32 11.90 -8.46
CA ASN A 238 18.64 12.50 -7.17
C ASN A 238 18.45 14.03 -7.21
N GLU A 239 18.94 14.68 -8.26
CA GLU A 239 18.90 16.14 -8.40
C GLU A 239 17.51 16.66 -8.77
N LEU A 240 16.85 16.01 -9.73
CA LEU A 240 15.64 16.54 -10.37
C LEU A 240 14.39 15.72 -10.06
N GLY A 241 14.53 14.51 -9.50
CA GLY A 241 13.43 13.56 -9.36
C GLY A 241 12.93 13.03 -10.70
N THR A 242 11.75 12.42 -10.69
CA THR A 242 11.09 11.94 -11.92
C THR A 242 10.77 13.04 -12.96
N PRO A 243 10.59 14.33 -12.60
CA PRO A 243 10.43 15.40 -13.59
C PRO A 243 11.57 15.56 -14.59
N ILE A 244 12.77 14.98 -14.35
CA ILE A 244 13.82 14.90 -15.38
C ILE A 244 13.31 14.33 -16.72
N LEU A 245 12.31 13.47 -16.66
CA LEU A 245 11.71 12.84 -17.82
C LEU A 245 10.85 13.78 -18.66
N ILE A 246 10.45 14.97 -18.17
CA ILE A 246 9.63 15.91 -18.97
C ILE A 246 10.36 16.30 -20.25
N ASN A 247 11.60 16.79 -20.13
CA ASN A 247 12.41 17.20 -21.28
C ASN A 247 12.72 16.03 -22.20
N VAL A 248 13.01 14.84 -21.63
CA VAL A 248 13.27 13.62 -22.42
C VAL A 248 12.06 13.24 -23.25
N HIS A 249 10.85 13.28 -22.68
CA HIS A 249 9.63 12.95 -23.44
C HIS A 249 9.29 14.01 -24.49
N ASP A 250 9.55 15.29 -24.20
CA ASP A 250 9.30 16.37 -25.15
C ASP A 250 10.21 16.26 -26.39
N GLU A 251 11.52 16.09 -26.19
CA GLU A 251 12.50 15.94 -27.28
C GLU A 251 12.22 14.70 -28.15
N LEU A 252 11.68 13.64 -27.55
CA LEU A 252 11.31 12.41 -28.27
C LEU A 252 9.96 12.51 -29.00
N GLY A 253 9.21 13.61 -28.86
CA GLY A 253 7.84 13.71 -29.38
C GLY A 253 6.88 12.74 -28.69
N ALA A 254 7.11 12.41 -27.43
CA ALA A 254 6.37 11.44 -26.63
C ALA A 254 5.72 12.05 -25.37
N LEU A 255 5.73 13.37 -25.19
CA LEU A 255 5.06 14.07 -24.10
C LEU A 255 3.57 14.25 -24.46
N PRO A 256 2.63 13.59 -23.75
CA PRO A 256 1.22 13.69 -24.10
C PRO A 256 0.68 15.12 -23.92
N THR A 257 0.43 15.82 -25.03
CA THR A 257 -0.08 17.19 -25.06
C THR A 257 -1.50 17.22 -25.63
N ARG A 258 -2.40 17.98 -24.99
CA ARG A 258 -3.79 18.20 -25.43
C ARG A 258 -4.53 16.89 -25.72
N ASN A 259 -4.60 15.97 -24.73
CA ASN A 259 -5.21 14.65 -24.88
C ASN A 259 -4.57 13.79 -26.00
N PHE A 260 -3.23 13.73 -26.02
CA PHE A 260 -2.44 12.93 -26.97
C PHE A 260 -2.59 13.36 -28.44
N HIS A 261 -3.12 14.55 -28.72
CA HIS A 261 -3.13 15.09 -30.09
C HIS A 261 -1.72 15.47 -30.56
N GLU A 262 -0.84 15.81 -29.63
CA GLU A 262 0.53 16.22 -29.87
C GLU A 262 1.48 15.50 -28.92
N GLY A 263 2.75 15.39 -29.33
CA GLY A 263 3.82 14.69 -28.61
C GLY A 263 4.86 15.61 -27.98
N SER A 264 4.70 16.93 -28.11
CA SER A 264 5.58 17.94 -27.53
C SER A 264 4.74 19.10 -27.00
N PHE A 265 5.30 19.92 -26.11
CA PHE A 265 4.65 21.11 -25.57
C PHE A 265 5.55 22.34 -25.78
N GLU A 266 5.01 23.36 -26.42
CA GLU A 266 5.77 24.54 -26.85
C GLU A 266 6.15 25.53 -25.74
N GLY A 267 5.79 25.24 -24.48
CA GLY A 267 5.84 26.18 -23.34
C GLY A 267 6.71 25.73 -22.17
#